data_AF-F2KQR7-F1
#
_entry.id   AF-F2KQR7-F1
#
_cell.length_a   1.000
_cell.length_b   1.000
_cell.length_c   1.000
_cell.angle_alpha   90.00
_cell.angle_beta   90.00
_cell.angle_gamma   90.00
#
_symmetry.space_group_name_H-M   'P 1'
#
loop_
_entity.id
_entity.type
_entity.pdbx_description
1 polymer ?
#
loop_
_entity_poly.entity_id
_entity_poly.type
_entity_poly.pdbx_seq_one_letter_code
_entity_poly.pdbx_strand_id
1 'polypeptide(L)'
;MQDLICKYVYKDGKEFGESIDVYKDRLIIKVGTDFFAVSLDRVEKVEGDKVYIKDFDSKEAIEEGKKWIEEKSKPVSLEELKAYGFGEES
;
A
#
# COMPACT_ATOMS: atom_id res chain seq x y z
N MET A 1 -0.16 -11.99 12.00
CA MET A 1 0.11 -10.80 11.18
C MET A 1 -1.20 -10.02 11.12
N GLN A 2 -1.23 -8.76 11.57
CA GLN A 2 -2.47 -7.96 11.50
C GLN A 2 -2.73 -7.62 10.03
N ASP A 3 -3.96 -7.83 9.58
CA ASP A 3 -4.37 -7.42 8.24
C ASP A 3 -4.31 -5.90 8.17
N LEU A 4 -3.64 -5.36 7.17
CA LEU A 4 -3.49 -3.91 6.96
C LEU A 4 -4.20 -3.43 5.70
N ILE A 5 -4.80 -4.34 4.93
CA ILE A 5 -5.45 -4.02 3.64
C ILE A 5 -6.95 -3.86 3.86
N CYS A 6 -7.59 -3.06 2.99
CA CYS A 6 -9.04 -2.77 3.07
C CYS A 6 -9.43 -2.12 4.41
N LYS A 7 -8.61 -1.19 4.91
CA LYS A 7 -8.86 -0.45 6.14
C LYS A 7 -8.88 1.05 5.91
N TYR A 8 -9.63 1.77 6.74
CA TYR A 8 -9.63 3.22 6.79
C TYR A 8 -8.41 3.70 7.56
N VAL A 9 -7.58 4.52 6.93
CA VAL A 9 -6.37 5.06 7.54
C VAL A 9 -6.68 6.43 8.15
N TYR A 10 -6.31 6.61 9.41
CA TYR A 10 -6.52 7.81 10.19
C TYR A 10 -5.18 8.47 10.54
N LYS A 11 -5.12 9.78 10.37
CA LYS A 11 -3.98 10.65 10.72
C LYS A 11 -4.49 11.85 11.49
N ASP A 12 -3.86 12.19 12.60
CA ASP A 12 -4.23 13.35 13.45
C ASP A 12 -5.73 13.36 13.84
N GLY A 13 -6.29 12.17 14.08
CA GLY A 13 -7.70 11.99 14.46
C GLY A 13 -8.71 12.13 13.32
N LYS A 14 -8.27 12.35 12.08
CA LYS A 14 -9.13 12.44 10.89
C LYS A 14 -8.86 11.29 9.93
N GLU A 15 -9.87 10.91 9.17
CA GLU A 15 -9.68 9.97 8.07
C GLU A 15 -8.79 10.61 7.01
N PHE A 16 -7.76 9.87 6.61
CA PHE A 16 -6.77 10.29 5.63
C PHE A 16 -6.99 9.58 4.29
N GLY A 17 -7.33 8.30 4.29
CA GLY A 17 -7.58 7.52 3.08
C GLY A 17 -7.84 6.04 3.37
N GLU A 18 -7.64 5.19 2.36
CA GLU A 18 -7.88 3.75 2.45
C GLU A 18 -6.59 2.97 2.16
N SER A 19 -6.30 1.94 2.94
CA SER A 19 -5.15 1.06 2.69
C SER A 19 -5.46 0.03 1.62
N ILE A 20 -4.58 -0.07 0.61
CA ILE A 20 -4.82 -0.91 -0.57
C ILE A 20 -3.75 -1.96 -0.83
N ASP A 21 -2.53 -1.75 -0.33
CA ASP A 21 -1.41 -2.68 -0.51
C ASP A 21 -0.37 -2.46 0.61
N VAL A 22 0.51 -3.44 0.80
CA VAL A 22 1.73 -3.34 1.60
C VAL A 22 2.88 -3.78 0.72
N TYR A 23 3.79 -2.86 0.41
CA TYR A 23 4.88 -3.08 -0.53
C TYR A 23 6.18 -2.48 -0.02
N LYS A 24 7.27 -3.28 0.01
CA LYS A 24 8.61 -2.85 0.47
C LYS A 24 8.58 -2.10 1.81
N ASP A 25 7.94 -2.70 2.82
CA ASP A 25 7.77 -2.12 4.17
C ASP A 25 7.02 -0.78 4.21
N ARG A 26 6.23 -0.48 3.18
CA ARG A 26 5.35 0.68 3.12
C ARG A 26 3.89 0.26 2.96
N LEU A 27 3.01 0.90 3.73
CA LEU A 27 1.57 0.87 3.55
C LEU A 27 1.20 1.81 2.41
N ILE A 28 0.53 1.27 1.40
CA ILE A 28 0.00 2.05 0.29
C ILE A 28 -1.40 2.52 0.64
N ILE A 29 -1.57 3.83 0.66
CA ILE A 29 -2.79 4.51 1.05
C ILE A 29 -3.31 5.29 -0.15
N LYS A 30 -4.54 5.01 -0.55
CA LYS A 30 -5.26 5.76 -1.57
C LYS A 30 -5.93 6.98 -0.93
N VAL A 31 -5.67 8.15 -1.48
CA VAL A 31 -6.29 9.42 -1.09
C VAL A 31 -6.81 10.11 -2.33
N GLY A 32 -8.12 10.01 -2.57
CA GLY A 32 -8.73 10.47 -3.82
C GLY A 32 -8.15 9.72 -5.03
N THR A 33 -7.43 10.44 -5.90
CA THR A 33 -6.73 9.87 -7.07
C THR A 33 -5.24 9.61 -6.83
N ASP A 34 -4.71 10.06 -5.69
CA ASP A 34 -3.29 9.92 -5.36
C ASP A 34 -3.05 8.69 -4.49
N PHE A 35 -1.80 8.25 -4.49
CA PHE A 35 -1.33 7.11 -3.72
C PHE A 35 -0.12 7.54 -2.90
N PHE A 36 -0.16 7.21 -1.61
CA PHE A 36 0.88 7.53 -0.63
C PHE A 36 1.49 6.24 -0.13
N ALA A 37 2.82 6.11 -0.19
CA ALA A 37 3.55 4.96 0.35
C ALA A 37 4.20 5.35 1.69
N VAL A 38 3.47 5.12 2.78
CA VAL A 38 3.87 5.46 4.15
C VAL A 38 4.59 4.28 4.79
N SER A 39 5.75 4.51 5.39
CA SER A 39 6.51 3.46 6.08
C SER A 39 5.68 2.79 7.20
N LEU A 40 5.79 1.47 7.33
CA LEU A 40 5.08 0.70 8.36
C LEU A 40 5.48 1.11 9.78
N ASP A 41 6.66 1.69 9.99
CA ASP A 41 7.10 2.24 11.28
C ASP A 41 6.25 3.43 11.77
N ARG A 42 5.44 4.02 10.87
CA ARG A 42 4.49 5.08 11.20
C ARG A 42 3.16 4.54 11.71
N VAL A 43 2.87 3.25 11.56
CA VAL A 43 1.62 2.65 12.06
C VAL A 43 1.69 2.59 13.59
N GLU A 44 0.75 3.27 14.24
CA GLU A 44 0.65 3.32 15.70
C GLU A 44 -0.15 2.16 16.26
N LYS A 45 -1.32 1.90 15.65
CA LYS A 45 -2.24 0.86 16.07
C LYS A 45 -3.24 0.51 14.97
N VAL A 46 -3.81 -0.68 15.10
CA VAL A 46 -4.90 -1.18 14.26
C VAL A 46 -6.08 -1.52 15.16
N GLU A 47 -7.26 -0.97 14.86
CA GLU A 47 -8.50 -1.19 15.63
C GLU A 47 -9.64 -1.54 14.68
N GLY A 48 -10.00 -2.82 14.59
CA GLY A 48 -11.01 -3.29 13.63
C GLY A 48 -10.61 -2.94 12.20
N ASP A 49 -11.41 -2.11 11.54
CA ASP A 49 -11.19 -1.65 10.16
C ASP A 49 -10.43 -0.32 10.07
N LYS A 50 -9.78 0.09 11.16
CA LYS A 50 -9.02 1.36 11.23
C LYS A 50 -7.54 1.11 11.42
N VAL A 51 -6.72 1.84 10.69
CA VAL A 51 -5.27 1.93 10.87
C VAL A 51 -4.93 3.36 11.26
N TYR A 52 -4.23 3.55 12.36
CA TYR A 52 -3.81 4.87 12.84
C TYR A 52 -2.34 5.07 12.54
N ILE A 53 -1.99 6.19 11.91
CA ILE A 53 -0.62 6.52 11.53
C ILE A 53 -0.14 7.84 12.13
N LYS A 54 1.16 7.89 12.41
CA LYS A 54 1.90 9.10 12.78
C LYS A 54 2.06 10.03 11.59
N ASP A 55 2.58 11.22 11.87
CA ASP A 55 3.04 12.15 10.85
C ASP A 55 4.21 11.58 10.02
N PHE A 56 4.29 12.02 8.77
CA PHE A 56 5.27 11.56 7.77
C PHE A 56 5.52 12.64 6.71
N ASP A 57 6.62 12.54 5.97
CA ASP A 57 6.89 13.44 4.85
C ASP A 57 5.93 13.13 3.69
N SER A 58 4.98 14.04 3.46
CA SER A 58 3.98 13.87 2.41
C SER A 58 4.57 13.89 1.00
N LYS A 59 5.66 14.63 0.75
CA LYS A 59 6.29 14.67 -0.57
C LYS A 59 6.97 13.34 -0.88
N GLU A 60 7.72 12.81 0.07
CA GLU A 60 8.35 11.49 -0.06
C GLU A 60 7.29 10.40 -0.27
N ALA A 61 6.24 10.40 0.55
CA ALA A 61 5.19 9.39 0.47
C ALA A 61 4.47 9.40 -0.90
N ILE A 62 4.22 10.58 -1.49
CA ILE A 62 3.65 10.69 -2.84
C ILE A 62 4.64 10.20 -3.90
N GLU A 63 5.91 10.55 -3.80
CA GLU A 63 6.92 10.11 -4.76
C GLU A 63 7.05 8.58 -4.77
N GLU A 64 7.13 7.97 -3.59
CA GLU A 64 7.18 6.52 -3.43
C GLU A 64 5.87 5.84 -3.84
N GLY A 65 4.72 6.49 -3.60
CA GLY A 65 3.43 6.01 -4.08
C GLY A 65 3.36 5.97 -5.61
N LYS A 66 3.91 6.97 -6.30
CA LYS A 66 4.01 6.97 -7.77
C LYS A 66 4.91 5.84 -8.28
N LYS A 67 6.06 5.61 -7.64
CA LYS A 67 6.96 4.49 -7.98
C LYS A 67 6.25 3.14 -7.82
N TRP A 68 5.41 2.99 -6.80
CA TRP A 68 4.58 1.80 -6.62
C TRP A 68 3.59 1.61 -7.78
N ILE A 69 2.91 2.67 -8.25
CA ILE A 69 2.02 2.58 -9.42
C ILE A 69 2.79 2.16 -10.66
N GLU A 70 3.94 2.79 -10.91
CA GLU A 70 4.79 2.46 -12.06
C GLU A 70 5.22 0.99 -12.03
N GLU A 71 5.62 0.48 -10.86
CA GLU A 71 5.99 -0.92 -10.68
C GLU A 71 4.81 -1.87 -10.92
N LYS A 72 3.64 -1.56 -10.34
CA LYS A 72 2.44 -2.40 -10.49
C LYS A 72 1.84 -2.35 -11.90
N SER A 73 2.14 -1.29 -12.66
CA SER A 73 1.69 -1.13 -14.05
C SER A 73 2.61 -1.84 -15.04
N LYS A 74 3.77 -2.35 -14.61
CA LYS A 74 4.65 -3.13 -15.47
C LYS A 74 3.93 -4.43 -15.86
N PRO A 75 3.93 -4.79 -17.15
CA PRO A 75 3.44 -6.10 -17.56
C PRO A 75 4.28 -7.18 -16.88
N VAL A 76 3.61 -8.14 -16.26
CA VAL A 76 4.27 -9.36 -15.75
C VAL A 76 4.92 -10.10 -16.90
N SER A 77 6.19 -10.46 -16.73
CA SER A 77 6.93 -11.22 -17.74
C SER A 77 6.42 -12.66 -17.83
N LEU A 78 6.72 -13.33 -18.95
CA LEU A 78 6.37 -14.75 -19.13
C LEU A 78 7.05 -15.67 -18.12
N GLU A 79 8.26 -15.33 -17.65
CA GLU A 79 8.96 -16.07 -16.60
C GLU A 79 8.29 -15.91 -15.24
N GLU A 80 7.86 -14.70 -14.89
CA GLU A 80 7.10 -14.44 -13.67
C GLU A 80 5.74 -15.15 -13.70
N LEU A 81 5.03 -15.11 -14.84
CA LEU A 81 3.76 -15.82 -15.01
C LEU A 81 3.90 -17.33 -14.77
N LYS A 82 4.97 -17.95 -15.30
CA LYS A 82 5.27 -19.36 -15.04
C LYS A 82 5.59 -19.63 -13.58
N ALA A 83 6.34 -18.74 -12.91
CA ALA A 83 6.62 -18.85 -11.49
C ALA A 83 5.35 -18.73 -10.62
N TYR A 84 4.34 -17.99 -11.09
CA TYR A 84 3.01 -17.90 -10.46
C TYR A 84 2.08 -19.08 -10.80
N GLY A 85 2.54 -20.09 -11.56
CA GLY A 85 1.75 -21.26 -11.95
C GLY A 85 0.77 -20.99 -13.10
N PHE A 86 0.88 -19.86 -13.78
CA PHE A 86 0.12 -19.60 -15.01
C PHE A 86 0.82 -20.30 -16.19
N GLY A 87 0.16 -21.29 -16.77
CA GLY A 87 0.61 -21.97 -18.00
C GLY A 87 0.91 -23.47 -17.87
N GLU A 88 0.64 -24.09 -16.72
CA GLU A 88 0.50 -25.56 -16.69
C GLU A 88 -0.87 -25.93 -17.26
N GLU A 89 -0.89 -26.36 -18.52
CA GLU A 89 -2.05 -27.03 -19.11
C GLU A 89 -2.35 -28.28 -18.27
N SER A 90 -3.57 -28.35 -17.72
CA SER A 90 -4.12 -29.57 -17.09
C SER A 90 -4.46 -30.62 -18.13
#